data_AF-A0A2P4P861-F1
#
_entry.id   AF-A0A2P4P861-F1
#
_cell.length_a   1.000
_cell.length_b   1.000
_cell.length_c   1.000
_cell.angle_alpha   90.00
_cell.angle_beta   90.00
_cell.angle_gamma   90.00
#
_symmetry.space_group_name_H-M   'P 1'
#
loop_
_entity.id
_entity.type
_entity.pdbx_description
1 polymer ?
#
loop_
_entity_poly.entity_id
_entity_poly.type
_entity_poly.pdbx_seq_one_letter_code
_entity_poly.pdbx_strand_id
1 'polypeptide(L)'
;MIIDVTDVDGIIFNAKSDVMIQTNYPFRNVPKKDASSTSLSTPRVEYYYYEMTIFSNKNKTIIAIGLATKNHSINRLPGCDTHSVGFHSDEGRIFHNERYTGSKYDEKWGDKKDVIGCGYYPDTGQVFFTMNGKNLGIAYTGLFYDEWYPTIGSNGDCSLVVNFGQEEFKYKEANGMSVAGKLNKGDEDKY
;
A
#
# COMPACT_ATOMS: atom_id res chain seq x y z
N MET A 1 11.84 3.58 10.36
CA MET A 1 10.81 3.71 11.41
C MET A 1 9.67 2.78 11.05
N ILE A 2 9.12 2.06 12.03
CA ILE A 2 8.05 1.09 11.84
C ILE A 2 6.73 1.71 12.31
N ILE A 3 5.64 1.53 11.56
CA ILE A 3 4.28 1.89 11.95
C ILE A 3 3.63 0.66 12.58
N ASP A 4 3.09 0.77 13.79
CA ASP A 4 2.21 -0.28 14.32
C ASP A 4 0.79 -0.10 13.78
N VAL A 5 0.08 -1.19 13.52
CA VAL A 5 -1.29 -1.11 12.98
C VAL A 5 -2.26 -0.53 13.99
N THR A 6 -1.93 -0.61 15.29
CA THR A 6 -2.66 0.04 16.37
C THR A 6 -2.40 1.55 16.48
N ASP A 7 -1.39 2.08 15.77
CA ASP A 7 -1.10 3.51 15.72
C ASP A 7 -2.12 4.20 14.80
N VAL A 8 -3.34 4.37 15.30
CA VAL A 8 -4.39 5.21 14.70
C VAL A 8 -4.05 6.71 14.75
N ASP A 9 -3.02 7.06 15.52
CA ASP A 9 -2.49 8.41 15.62
C ASP A 9 -1.77 8.77 14.30
N GLY A 10 -2.22 9.86 13.68
CA GLY A 10 -1.74 10.27 12.36
C GLY A 10 -0.21 10.32 12.25
N ILE A 11 0.29 9.87 11.11
CA ILE A 11 1.71 9.88 10.75
C ILE A 11 2.12 11.29 10.34
N ILE A 12 3.25 11.75 10.86
CA ILE A 12 3.86 13.03 10.52
C ILE A 12 5.25 12.79 9.95
N PHE A 13 5.44 13.14 8.68
CA PHE A 13 6.76 13.24 8.07
C PHE A 13 7.31 14.65 8.32
N ASN A 14 8.54 14.71 8.85
CA ASN A 14 9.33 15.93 8.96
C ASN A 14 10.64 15.74 8.17
N ALA A 15 10.50 15.51 6.87
CA ALA A 15 11.60 15.05 6.02
C ALA A 15 12.29 16.22 5.29
N LYS A 16 13.59 16.06 5.00
CA LYS A 16 14.38 16.98 4.16
C LYS A 16 14.89 16.32 2.87
N SER A 17 14.67 15.02 2.76
CA SER A 17 15.00 14.15 1.63
C SER A 17 14.04 12.97 1.66
N ASP A 18 14.10 12.10 0.64
CA ASP A 18 13.34 10.87 0.60
C ASP A 18 13.51 10.06 1.89
N VAL A 19 12.38 9.70 2.50
CA VAL A 19 12.30 8.76 3.60
C VAL A 19 11.06 7.91 3.46
N MET A 20 11.14 6.65 3.87
CA MET A 20 9.99 5.77 3.98
C MET A 20 9.91 5.07 5.33
N ILE A 21 8.70 4.65 5.65
CA ILE A 21 8.33 3.88 6.83
C ILE A 21 7.50 2.68 6.38
N GLN A 22 7.64 1.58 7.12
CA GLN A 22 6.98 0.32 6.84
C GLN A 22 6.12 -0.09 8.02
N THR A 23 5.08 -0.87 7.80
CA THR A 23 4.39 -1.54 8.90
C THR A 23 5.22 -2.72 9.42
N ASN A 24 4.83 -3.26 10.57
CA ASN A 24 5.28 -4.56 11.09
C ASN A 24 4.44 -5.75 10.60
N TYR A 25 3.42 -5.55 9.75
CA TYR A 25 2.50 -6.59 9.29
C TYR A 25 2.72 -6.92 7.80
N PRO A 26 3.37 -8.05 7.48
CA PRO A 26 3.63 -8.43 6.11
C PRO A 26 2.39 -9.01 5.42
N PHE A 27 2.21 -8.60 4.16
CA PHE A 27 1.42 -9.30 3.17
C PHE A 27 2.18 -10.55 2.74
N ARG A 28 1.72 -11.70 3.22
CA ARG A 28 2.40 -12.97 2.95
C ARG A 28 1.94 -13.53 1.63
N ASN A 29 2.90 -14.04 0.88
CA ASN A 29 2.56 -14.84 -0.28
C ASN A 29 1.93 -16.16 0.17
N VAL A 30 0.86 -16.59 -0.48
CA VAL A 30 0.28 -17.91 -0.23
C VAL A 30 1.01 -18.89 -1.13
N PRO A 31 1.76 -19.87 -0.59
CA PRO A 31 2.33 -20.92 -1.41
C PRO A 31 1.18 -21.60 -2.17
N LYS A 32 1.30 -21.76 -3.49
CA LYS A 32 0.31 -22.47 -4.29
C LYS A 32 0.06 -23.83 -3.63
N LYS A 33 -1.11 -24.01 -2.99
CA LYS A 33 -1.53 -25.34 -2.54
C LYS A 33 -1.64 -26.21 -3.78
N ASP A 34 -1.04 -27.41 -3.73
CA ASP A 34 -1.25 -28.42 -4.75
C ASP A 34 -2.75 -28.56 -5.03
N ALA A 35 -3.10 -28.52 -6.32
CA ALA A 35 -4.48 -28.42 -6.81
C ALA A 35 -5.32 -29.69 -6.56
N SER A 36 -5.54 -30.08 -5.30
CA SER A 36 -6.36 -31.25 -4.95
C SER A 36 -7.48 -31.03 -3.92
N SER A 37 -7.68 -29.83 -3.37
CA SER A 37 -8.84 -29.57 -2.49
C SER A 37 -9.93 -28.77 -3.19
N THR A 38 -10.81 -29.47 -3.91
CA THR A 38 -12.10 -28.94 -4.37
C THR A 38 -13.03 -28.69 -3.19
N SER A 39 -13.15 -27.43 -2.74
CA SER A 39 -14.32 -26.96 -2.00
C SER A 39 -15.02 -25.85 -2.78
N LEU A 40 -16.29 -26.07 -3.10
CA LEU A 40 -17.19 -25.15 -3.82
C LEU A 40 -17.60 -23.92 -2.98
N SER A 41 -16.65 -23.20 -2.41
CA SER A 41 -16.88 -21.84 -1.91
C SER A 41 -16.42 -20.87 -2.98
N THR A 42 -17.26 -19.88 -3.32
CA THR A 42 -16.95 -18.82 -4.29
C THR A 42 -15.50 -18.34 -4.12
N PRO A 43 -14.65 -18.38 -5.18
CA PRO A 43 -13.29 -17.90 -5.09
C PRO A 43 -13.35 -16.37 -5.01
N ARG A 44 -13.54 -15.84 -3.80
CA ARG A 44 -13.36 -14.41 -3.57
C ARG A 44 -11.85 -14.22 -3.53
N VAL A 45 -11.35 -13.47 -4.49
CA VAL A 45 -9.91 -13.21 -4.61
C VAL A 45 -9.46 -12.54 -3.33
N GLU A 46 -8.69 -13.26 -2.51
CA GLU A 46 -8.13 -12.72 -1.27
C GLU A 46 -6.93 -11.84 -1.66
N TYR A 47 -7.06 -10.54 -1.45
CA TYR A 47 -5.98 -9.59 -1.59
C TYR A 47 -5.80 -8.80 -0.30
N TYR A 48 -4.57 -8.41 -0.03
CA TYR A 48 -4.29 -7.47 1.04
C TYR A 48 -4.55 -6.05 0.57
N TYR A 49 -5.01 -5.18 1.47
CA TYR A 49 -5.34 -3.81 1.12
C TYR A 49 -5.19 -2.86 2.31
N TYR A 50 -4.77 -1.64 2.03
CA TYR A 50 -4.77 -0.53 2.97
C TYR A 50 -4.93 0.81 2.23
N GLU A 51 -5.40 1.83 2.95
CA GLU A 51 -5.57 3.19 2.46
C GLU A 51 -4.80 4.20 3.30
N MET A 52 -4.37 5.27 2.65
CA MET A 52 -3.78 6.44 3.29
C MET A 52 -4.63 7.66 2.94
N THR A 53 -4.99 8.46 3.94
CA THR A 53 -5.66 9.74 3.77
C THR A 53 -4.71 10.89 4.09
N ILE A 54 -4.61 11.86 3.18
CA ILE A 54 -3.72 13.02 3.36
C ILE A 54 -4.42 14.08 4.20
N PHE A 55 -3.84 14.40 5.35
CA PHE A 55 -4.34 15.46 6.22
C PHE A 55 -3.72 16.83 5.88
N SER A 56 -2.43 16.86 5.55
CA SER A 56 -1.72 18.07 5.15
C SER A 56 -0.52 17.78 4.26
N ASN A 57 -0.42 18.48 3.13
CA ASN A 57 0.76 18.51 2.26
C ASN A 57 0.94 19.93 1.68
N LYS A 58 1.20 20.92 2.54
CA LYS A 58 1.19 22.34 2.17
C LYS A 58 2.28 22.71 1.15
N ASN A 59 3.44 22.06 1.25
CA ASN A 59 4.59 22.35 0.41
C ASN A 59 4.62 21.51 -0.89
N LYS A 60 3.54 20.77 -1.18
CA LYS A 60 3.45 19.90 -2.36
C LYS A 60 4.64 18.95 -2.47
N THR A 61 5.01 18.36 -1.33
CA THR A 61 6.06 17.34 -1.26
C THR A 61 5.60 16.10 -2.00
N ILE A 62 6.55 15.29 -2.45
CA ILE A 62 6.25 14.00 -3.06
C ILE A 62 5.89 13.04 -1.94
N ILE A 63 4.70 12.45 -2.05
CA ILE A 63 4.23 11.36 -1.19
C ILE A 63 4.13 10.12 -2.08
N ALA A 64 4.47 8.97 -1.51
CA ALA A 64 4.38 7.70 -2.20
C ALA A 64 3.80 6.62 -1.29
N ILE A 65 3.01 5.73 -1.87
CA ILE A 65 2.40 4.57 -1.21
C ILE A 65 2.77 3.30 -1.98
N GLY A 66 3.05 2.20 -1.29
CA GLY A 66 3.35 0.95 -1.95
C GLY A 66 3.87 -0.13 -1.02
N LEU A 67 4.74 -1.00 -1.54
CA LEU A 67 5.24 -2.16 -0.82
C LEU A 67 6.77 -2.20 -0.90
N ALA A 68 7.40 -2.65 0.18
CA ALA A 68 8.83 -2.91 0.24
C ALA A 68 9.11 -4.16 1.08
N THR A 69 10.23 -4.84 0.84
CA THR A 69 10.67 -5.97 1.68
C THR A 69 11.32 -5.50 2.98
N LYS A 70 11.46 -6.38 3.99
CA LYS A 70 11.86 -6.06 5.38
C LYS A 70 13.21 -5.32 5.54
N ASN A 71 14.15 -5.53 4.61
CA ASN A 71 15.52 -4.96 4.68
C ASN A 71 15.76 -3.86 3.62
N HIS A 72 14.69 -3.23 3.14
CA HIS A 72 14.78 -2.19 2.13
C HIS A 72 15.40 -0.91 2.70
N SER A 73 16.13 -0.16 1.85
CA SER A 73 16.66 1.16 2.20
C SER A 73 15.53 2.11 2.59
N ILE A 74 15.63 2.76 3.74
CA ILE A 74 14.63 3.72 4.22
C ILE A 74 14.81 5.12 3.62
N ASN A 75 15.91 5.39 2.91
CA ASN A 75 16.28 6.73 2.41
C ASN A 75 15.82 6.96 0.96
N ARG A 76 14.81 6.22 0.51
CA ARG A 76 14.24 6.27 -0.84
C ARG A 76 12.73 6.12 -0.73
N LEU A 77 11.99 6.68 -1.69
CA LEU A 77 10.56 6.44 -1.80
C LEU A 77 10.27 5.00 -2.27
N PRO A 78 9.10 4.42 -1.92
CA PRO A 78 8.68 3.10 -2.42
C PRO A 78 8.74 3.01 -3.95
N GLY A 79 9.30 1.92 -4.46
CA GLY A 79 9.53 1.69 -5.90
C GLY A 79 10.84 2.26 -6.42
N CYS A 80 11.48 3.19 -5.71
CA CYS A 80 12.69 3.86 -6.18
C CYS A 80 14.00 3.08 -6.00
N ASP A 81 13.93 1.90 -5.38
CA ASP A 81 15.06 1.01 -5.14
C ASP A 81 14.60 -0.46 -5.21
N THR A 82 15.56 -1.39 -5.30
CA THR A 82 15.30 -2.82 -5.49
C THR A 82 14.45 -3.43 -4.39
N HIS A 83 13.54 -4.33 -4.76
CA HIS A 83 12.59 -5.00 -3.87
C HIS A 83 11.55 -4.05 -3.27
N SER A 84 11.08 -3.08 -4.07
CA SER A 84 9.96 -2.23 -3.74
C SER A 84 9.12 -1.84 -4.95
N VAL A 85 7.89 -1.41 -4.69
CA VAL A 85 6.94 -0.88 -5.67
C VAL A 85 6.20 0.29 -5.04
N GLY A 86 5.89 1.33 -5.80
CA GLY A 86 5.16 2.48 -5.26
C GLY A 86 4.47 3.33 -6.31
N PHE A 87 3.40 4.01 -5.88
CA PHE A 87 2.67 5.02 -6.63
C PHE A 87 2.98 6.40 -6.04
N HIS A 88 3.38 7.35 -6.89
CA HIS A 88 3.94 8.65 -6.49
C HIS A 88 3.00 9.80 -6.85
N SER A 89 2.93 10.80 -5.97
CA SER A 89 1.94 11.88 -6.02
C SER A 89 2.22 12.98 -7.05
N ASP A 90 3.49 13.20 -7.39
CA ASP A 90 3.95 14.32 -8.21
C ASP A 90 3.42 14.29 -9.64
N GLU A 91 3.61 13.14 -10.32
CA GLU A 91 3.24 12.93 -11.71
C GLU A 91 2.19 11.82 -11.89
N GLY A 92 1.75 11.17 -10.80
CA GLY A 92 0.84 10.02 -10.90
C GLY A 92 1.52 8.80 -11.53
N ARG A 93 2.81 8.59 -11.22
CA ARG A 93 3.60 7.49 -11.76
C ARG A 93 3.73 6.35 -10.78
N ILE A 94 3.86 5.14 -11.32
CA ILE A 94 4.26 3.96 -10.57
C ILE A 94 5.75 3.67 -10.78
N PHE A 95 6.39 3.11 -9.78
CA PHE A 95 7.80 2.75 -9.78
C PHE A 95 7.96 1.32 -9.27
N HIS A 96 8.85 0.54 -9.87
CA HIS A 96 9.25 -0.77 -9.34
C HIS A 96 10.73 -1.02 -9.63
N ASN A 97 11.56 -1.03 -8.59
CA ASN A 97 13.02 -1.16 -8.71
C ASN A 97 13.65 -0.12 -9.66
N GLU A 98 13.05 1.07 -9.77
CA GLU A 98 13.41 2.08 -10.76
C GLU A 98 14.00 3.31 -10.08
N ARG A 99 15.22 3.72 -10.44
CA ARG A 99 15.90 4.80 -9.70
C ARG A 99 15.26 6.18 -9.90
N TYR A 100 14.82 6.50 -11.12
CA TYR A 100 14.42 7.86 -11.51
C TYR A 100 13.25 7.94 -12.49
N THR A 101 13.14 6.97 -13.40
CA THR A 101 12.13 6.96 -14.45
C THR A 101 11.08 5.90 -14.13
N GLY A 102 10.01 6.31 -13.43
CA GLY A 102 8.82 5.49 -13.23
C GLY A 102 8.02 5.34 -14.53
N SER A 103 6.86 4.69 -14.46
CA SER A 103 5.92 4.55 -15.58
C SER A 103 4.66 5.40 -15.38
N LYS A 104 4.11 5.96 -16.46
CA LYS A 104 2.82 6.67 -16.41
C LYS A 104 1.73 5.69 -15.98
N TYR A 105 0.90 6.09 -15.04
CA TYR A 105 -0.16 5.25 -14.52
C TYR A 105 -1.49 5.98 -14.45
N ASP A 106 -1.57 7.07 -13.69
CA ASP A 106 -2.80 7.86 -13.56
C ASP A 106 -2.48 9.35 -13.40
N GLU A 107 -3.45 10.15 -12.95
CA GLU A 107 -3.27 11.55 -12.65
C GLU A 107 -2.47 11.76 -11.35
N LYS A 108 -1.88 12.95 -11.23
CA LYS A 108 -1.22 13.38 -9.99
C LYS A 108 -2.23 13.50 -8.85
N TRP A 109 -1.75 13.35 -7.64
CA TRP A 109 -2.53 13.46 -6.40
C TRP A 109 -1.70 14.18 -5.33
N GLY A 110 -2.19 14.23 -4.09
CA GLY A 110 -1.44 14.81 -2.98
C GLY A 110 -2.15 15.96 -2.29
N ASP A 111 -3.40 16.21 -2.63
CA ASP A 111 -4.24 17.22 -2.01
C ASP A 111 -4.80 16.74 -0.67
N LYS A 112 -5.16 17.70 0.18
CA LYS A 112 -5.81 17.40 1.45
C LYS A 112 -7.11 16.64 1.17
N LYS A 113 -7.32 15.54 1.91
CA LYS A 113 -8.43 14.57 1.79
C LYS A 113 -8.32 13.60 0.60
N ASP A 114 -7.26 13.63 -0.19
CA ASP A 114 -7.02 12.52 -1.11
C ASP A 114 -6.86 11.23 -0.29
N VAL A 115 -7.53 10.17 -0.76
CA VAL A 115 -7.43 8.83 -0.22
C VAL A 115 -6.80 7.93 -1.27
N ILE A 116 -5.61 7.41 -0.98
CA ILE A 116 -4.87 6.54 -1.91
C ILE A 116 -4.74 5.16 -1.28
N GLY A 117 -5.16 4.14 -2.00
CA GLY A 117 -5.05 2.75 -1.56
C GLY A 117 -4.01 1.96 -2.32
N CYS A 118 -3.49 0.92 -1.68
CA CYS A 118 -2.59 -0.05 -2.30
C CYS A 118 -3.08 -1.46 -1.97
N GLY A 119 -3.22 -2.29 -3.01
CA GLY A 119 -3.62 -3.67 -2.89
C GLY A 119 -2.65 -4.64 -3.53
N TYR A 120 -2.57 -5.84 -2.97
CA TYR A 120 -1.68 -6.92 -3.43
C TYR A 120 -2.44 -8.24 -3.50
N TYR A 121 -2.43 -8.85 -4.69
CA TYR A 121 -2.94 -10.19 -4.95
C TYR A 121 -1.80 -11.22 -4.78
N PRO A 122 -1.80 -12.04 -3.72
CA PRO A 122 -0.72 -13.00 -3.47
C PRO A 122 -0.62 -14.07 -4.56
N ASP A 123 -1.77 -14.60 -4.99
CA ASP A 123 -1.84 -15.70 -5.96
C ASP A 123 -1.25 -15.34 -7.33
N THR A 124 -1.36 -14.08 -7.73
CA THR A 124 -0.93 -13.58 -9.04
C THR A 124 0.28 -12.66 -8.97
N GLY A 125 0.71 -12.26 -7.78
CA GLY A 125 1.76 -11.28 -7.56
C GLY A 125 1.41 -9.91 -8.16
N GLN A 126 0.12 -9.57 -8.25
CA GLN A 126 -0.33 -8.31 -8.85
C GLN A 126 -0.46 -7.22 -7.80
N VAL A 127 -0.01 -6.01 -8.13
CA VAL A 127 -0.21 -4.81 -7.31
C VAL A 127 -1.13 -3.85 -8.06
N PHE A 128 -2.07 -3.26 -7.35
CA PHE A 128 -2.96 -2.22 -7.88
C PHE A 128 -3.07 -1.08 -6.87
N PHE A 129 -3.47 0.08 -7.36
CA PHE A 129 -3.74 1.24 -6.53
C PHE A 129 -5.16 1.75 -6.73
N THR A 130 -5.62 2.51 -5.75
CA THR A 130 -6.89 3.22 -5.83
C THR A 130 -6.67 4.68 -5.50
N MET A 131 -7.54 5.54 -6.03
CA MET A 131 -7.56 6.95 -5.70
C MET A 131 -9.00 7.39 -5.51
N ASN A 132 -9.28 7.96 -4.34
CA ASN A 132 -10.57 8.51 -3.94
C ASN A 132 -11.73 7.52 -4.14
N GLY A 133 -11.48 6.23 -3.87
CA GLY A 133 -12.44 5.14 -3.97
C GLY A 133 -12.59 4.55 -5.38
N LYS A 134 -11.77 4.97 -6.35
CA LYS A 134 -11.74 4.40 -7.71
C LYS A 134 -10.52 3.50 -7.87
N ASN A 135 -10.72 2.29 -8.39
CA ASN A 135 -9.64 1.40 -8.81
C ASN A 135 -8.95 1.93 -10.07
N LEU A 136 -7.62 2.03 -10.05
CA LEU A 136 -6.80 2.57 -11.15
C LEU A 136 -6.24 1.48 -12.08
N GLY A 137 -6.60 0.22 -11.84
CA GLY A 137 -6.13 -0.94 -12.61
C GLY A 137 -4.82 -1.52 -12.08
N ILE A 138 -4.34 -2.58 -12.72
CA ILE A 138 -3.12 -3.26 -12.29
C ILE A 138 -1.89 -2.41 -12.65
N ALA A 139 -1.07 -2.12 -11.64
CA ALA A 139 0.18 -1.38 -11.80
C ALA A 139 1.32 -2.30 -12.26
N TYR A 140 1.48 -3.43 -11.58
CA TYR A 140 2.50 -4.43 -11.90
C TYR A 140 1.97 -5.85 -11.69
N THR A 141 2.64 -6.81 -12.32
CA THR A 141 2.33 -8.25 -12.23
C THR A 141 3.61 -9.04 -11.94
N GLY A 142 3.49 -10.25 -11.42
CA GLY A 142 4.64 -11.14 -11.21
C GLY A 142 5.53 -10.77 -10.02
N LEU A 143 5.04 -9.96 -9.08
CA LEU A 143 5.79 -9.50 -7.91
C LEU A 143 5.72 -10.49 -6.74
N PHE A 144 6.29 -11.67 -6.93
CA PHE A 144 6.29 -12.74 -5.94
C PHE A 144 7.48 -12.60 -4.97
N TYR A 145 7.22 -12.02 -3.80
CA TYR A 145 8.14 -12.02 -2.66
C TYR A 145 7.46 -12.71 -1.48
N ASP A 146 8.24 -13.34 -0.60
CA ASP A 146 7.71 -14.06 0.56
C ASP A 146 6.85 -13.15 1.45
N GLU A 147 7.36 -11.94 1.69
CA GLU A 147 6.71 -10.92 2.52
C GLU A 147 6.86 -9.53 1.90
N TRP A 148 5.72 -8.92 1.60
CA TRP A 148 5.62 -7.51 1.28
C TRP A 148 5.16 -6.72 2.49
N TYR A 149 5.77 -5.58 2.78
CA TYR A 149 5.34 -4.72 3.88
C TYR A 149 4.69 -3.46 3.30
N PRO A 150 3.45 -3.11 3.70
CA PRO A 150 2.88 -1.79 3.47
C PRO A 150 3.88 -0.69 3.79
N THR A 151 4.06 0.21 2.85
CA THR A 151 5.11 1.23 2.90
C THR A 151 4.54 2.58 2.46
N ILE A 152 4.91 3.62 3.19
CA ILE A 152 4.60 5.00 2.84
C ILE A 152 5.90 5.80 2.87
N GLY A 153 6.10 6.67 1.90
CA GLY A 153 7.25 7.57 1.84
C GLY A 153 6.84 9.01 1.59
N SER A 154 7.72 9.92 2.02
CA SER A 154 7.65 11.34 1.69
C SER A 154 9.05 11.89 1.52
N ASN A 155 9.23 12.88 0.65
CA ASN A 155 10.49 13.63 0.55
C ASN A 155 10.46 14.97 1.31
N GLY A 156 9.36 15.27 1.99
CA GLY A 156 9.21 16.50 2.77
C GLY A 156 8.13 16.43 3.84
N ASP A 157 7.81 17.58 4.41
CA ASP A 157 6.88 17.70 5.52
C ASP A 157 5.42 17.46 5.09
N CYS A 158 4.79 16.42 5.63
CA CYS A 158 3.37 16.11 5.41
C CYS A 158 2.77 15.36 6.61
N SER A 159 1.44 15.31 6.69
CA SER A 159 0.74 14.47 7.66
C SER A 159 -0.41 13.70 7.04
N LEU A 160 -0.62 12.49 7.53
CA LEU A 160 -1.53 11.51 6.96
C LEU A 160 -2.04 10.54 8.01
N VAL A 161 -3.13 9.84 7.71
CA VAL A 161 -3.68 8.75 8.53
C VAL A 161 -3.76 7.52 7.66
N VAL A 162 -3.50 6.35 8.23
CA VAL A 162 -3.53 5.09 7.50
C VAL A 162 -4.65 4.22 8.02
N ASN A 163 -5.47 3.72 7.10
CA ASN A 163 -6.47 2.71 7.35
C ASN A 163 -5.94 1.37 6.87
N PHE A 164 -5.68 0.46 7.80
CA PHE A 164 -5.24 -0.91 7.57
C PHE A 164 -6.39 -1.93 7.57
N GLY A 165 -7.64 -1.45 7.73
CA GLY A 165 -8.86 -2.24 7.82
C GLY A 165 -9.66 -2.02 9.10
N GLN A 166 -9.19 -1.16 10.01
CA GLN A 166 -9.89 -0.83 11.26
C GLN A 166 -11.12 0.07 11.04
N GLU A 167 -11.23 0.73 9.89
CA GLU A 167 -12.38 1.54 9.48
C GLU A 167 -12.84 1.13 8.07
N GLU A 168 -14.05 1.52 7.66
CA GLU A 168 -14.46 1.33 6.26
C GLU A 168 -13.52 2.05 5.27
N PHE A 169 -13.16 1.36 4.20
CA PHE A 169 -12.37 1.94 3.12
C PHE A 169 -13.21 2.85 2.23
N LYS A 170 -12.55 3.83 1.63
CA LYS A 170 -13.13 4.66 0.57
C LYS A 170 -13.41 3.83 -0.68
N TYR A 171 -12.52 2.90 -1.01
CA TYR A 171 -12.75 1.87 -2.02
C TYR A 171 -13.60 0.74 -1.44
N LYS A 172 -14.92 0.84 -1.65
CA LYS A 172 -15.91 0.00 -0.98
C LYS A 172 -15.77 -1.48 -1.27
N GLU A 173 -15.24 -1.84 -2.44
CA GLU A 173 -15.01 -3.21 -2.86
C GLU A 173 -13.95 -3.92 -2.00
N ALA A 174 -13.07 -3.17 -1.32
CA ALA A 174 -12.12 -3.72 -0.35
C ALA A 174 -12.66 -3.82 1.08
N ASN A 175 -13.91 -3.41 1.36
CA ASN A 175 -14.48 -3.58 2.69
C ASN A 175 -14.56 -5.07 3.08
N GLY A 176 -14.05 -5.40 4.27
CA GLY A 176 -13.85 -6.78 4.72
C GLY A 176 -12.49 -7.37 4.37
N MET A 177 -11.60 -6.59 3.71
CA MET A 177 -10.18 -6.88 3.58
C MET A 177 -9.38 -6.05 4.60
N SER A 178 -8.12 -6.39 4.81
CA SER A 178 -7.19 -5.67 5.69
C SER A 178 -5.75 -6.04 5.34
N VAL A 179 -4.79 -5.50 6.09
CA VAL A 179 -3.39 -5.94 6.05
C VAL A 179 -3.16 -7.38 6.50
N ALA A 180 -4.12 -7.98 7.21
CA ALA A 180 -4.11 -9.38 7.59
C ALA A 180 -4.86 -10.28 6.58
N GLY A 181 -5.40 -9.71 5.51
CA GLY A 181 -6.21 -10.41 4.52
C GLY A 181 -7.70 -10.21 4.82
N LYS A 182 -8.52 -11.25 4.65
CA LYS A 182 -9.96 -11.13 4.91
C LYS A 182 -10.22 -11.02 6.42
N LEU A 183 -10.94 -9.98 6.83
CA LEU A 183 -11.43 -9.86 8.20
C LEU A 183 -12.55 -10.89 8.42
N ASN A 184 -12.42 -11.75 9.43
CA ASN A 184 -13.54 -12.59 9.85
C ASN A 184 -14.46 -11.78 10.75
N LYS A 185 -15.74 -12.18 10.78
CA LYS A 185 -16.75 -11.56 11.64
C LYS A 185 -16.29 -11.68 13.11
N GLY A 186 -16.03 -10.56 13.78
CA GLY A 186 -15.50 -10.51 15.15
C GLY A 186 -13.99 -10.26 15.29
N ASP A 187 -13.25 -10.08 14.19
CA ASP A 187 -11.86 -9.62 14.19
C ASP A 187 -11.72 -8.09 13.99
N GLU A 188 -12.85 -7.37 13.95
CA GLU A 188 -12.93 -5.91 13.75
C GLU A 188 -12.21 -5.13 14.85
N ASP A 189 -12.18 -5.64 16.09
CA ASP A 189 -11.53 -5.00 17.24
C ASP A 189 -10.06 -5.43 17.45
N LYS A 190 -9.48 -6.24 16.55
CA LYS A 190 -8.11 -6.78 16.70
C LYS A 190 -7.03 -5.96 15.99
N TYR A 191 -7.40 -4.91 15.29
CA TYR A 191 -6.53 -4.09 14.45
C TYR A 191 -6.80 -2.61 14.67
#